data_AF-A0A258KN39-F1
#
_entry.id   AF-A0A258KN39-F1
#
_cell.length_a   1.000
_cell.length_b   1.000
_cell.length_c   1.000
_cell.angle_alpha   90.00
_cell.angle_beta   90.00
_cell.angle_gamma   90.00
#
_symmetry.space_group_name_H-M   'P 1'
#
loop_
_entity.id
_entity.type
_entity.pdbx_description
1 polymer ?
#
loop_
_entity_poly.entity_id
_entity_poly.type
_entity_poly.pdbx_seq_one_letter_code
_entity_poly.pdbx_strand_id
1 'polypeptide(L)'
;MRFFKHIIYFSILLVCPLISSGQQASYSINGTVSNPEIKSLYFTESSFFNNVKPKVQKVNILDGKFNIKGDFNEPVPVFLSIDQDFKKDPASTK
;
A
#
# COMPACT_ATOMS: atom_id res chain seq x y z
N MET A 1 2.67 24.98 52.20
CA MET A 1 3.01 25.08 50.75
C MET A 1 3.72 23.83 50.20
N ARG A 2 3.56 22.63 50.79
CA ARG A 2 4.29 21.43 50.35
C ARG A 2 3.54 20.61 49.29
N PHE A 3 2.21 20.67 49.32
CA PHE A 3 1.32 19.92 48.40
C PHE A 3 1.11 20.60 47.03
N PHE A 4 1.20 21.93 46.94
CA PHE A 4 1.06 22.65 45.67
C PHE A 4 2.16 22.32 44.65
N LYS A 5 3.36 21.97 45.12
CA LYS A 5 4.46 21.54 44.23
C LYS A 5 4.11 20.26 43.47
N HIS A 6 3.41 19.32 44.10
CA HIS A 6 3.12 18.02 43.51
C HIS A 6 1.99 18.08 42.49
N ILE A 7 1.05 19.01 42.68
CA ILE A 7 -0.04 19.27 41.71
C ILE A 7 0.54 19.79 40.39
N ILE A 8 1.50 20.72 40.43
CA ILE A 8 2.14 21.27 39.22
C ILE A 8 2.89 20.19 38.43
N TYR A 9 3.61 19.28 39.12
CA TYR A 9 4.26 18.14 38.44
C TYR A 9 3.25 17.18 37.80
N PHE A 10 2.09 16.98 38.42
CA PHE A 10 1.02 16.14 37.87
C PHE A 10 0.38 16.78 36.63
N SER A 11 0.23 18.10 36.61
CA SER A 11 -0.29 18.84 35.46
C SER A 11 0.60 18.77 34.22
N ILE A 12 1.93 18.69 34.40
CA ILE A 12 2.89 18.63 33.28
C ILE A 12 2.90 17.24 32.62
N LEU A 13 2.60 16.17 33.38
CA LEU A 13 2.49 14.81 32.84
C LEU A 13 1.19 14.55 32.08
N LEU A 14 0.14 15.36 32.30
CA LEU A 14 -1.18 15.21 31.69
C LEU A 14 -1.31 15.82 30.29
N VAL A 15 -0.29 16.57 29.84
CA VAL A 15 -0.24 17.19 28.50
C VAL A 15 0.85 16.54 27.65
N CYS A 16 1.03 15.22 27.77
CA CYS A 16 1.72 14.48 26.73
C CYS A 16 0.70 14.31 25.59
N PRO A 17 0.81 15.07 24.47
CA PRO A 17 -0.12 14.86 23.40
C PRO A 17 0.13 13.46 22.88
N LEU A 18 -0.88 12.60 22.99
CA LEU A 18 -1.00 11.33 22.28
C LEU A 18 -1.11 11.66 20.78
N ILE A 19 -0.04 12.20 20.20
CA ILE A 19 0.10 12.31 18.75
C ILE A 19 0.55 10.93 18.27
N SER A 20 -0.32 9.93 18.46
CA SER A 20 -0.23 8.69 17.69
C SER A 20 -0.70 9.02 16.28
N SER A 21 0.10 9.78 15.55
CA SER A 21 0.07 9.76 14.10
C SER A 21 0.47 8.35 13.72
N GLY A 22 -0.49 7.45 13.54
CA GLY A 22 -0.22 6.19 12.88
C GLY A 22 0.37 6.55 11.53
N GLN A 23 1.68 6.37 11.36
CA GLN A 23 2.33 6.56 10.07
C GLN A 23 1.72 5.54 9.13
N GLN A 24 0.78 5.99 8.31
CA GLN A 24 0.34 5.21 7.16
C GLN A 24 1.56 5.11 6.24
N ALA A 25 2.13 3.91 6.15
CA ALA A 25 3.31 3.68 5.35
C ALA A 25 2.91 3.64 3.87
N SER A 26 3.11 4.76 3.18
CA SER A 26 3.02 4.79 1.73
C SER A 26 4.05 3.85 1.12
N TYR A 27 3.63 3.10 0.09
CA TYR A 27 4.52 2.22 -0.65
C TYR A 27 4.91 2.83 -2.00
N SER A 28 6.09 2.45 -2.49
CA SER A 28 6.54 2.73 -3.85
C SER A 28 7.20 1.48 -4.42
N ILE A 29 6.63 0.93 -5.50
CA ILE A 29 7.17 -0.21 -6.24
C ILE A 29 7.71 0.34 -7.55
N ASN A 30 9.02 0.24 -7.72
CA ASN A 30 9.70 0.60 -8.96
C ASN A 30 10.20 -0.67 -9.63
N GLY A 31 10.09 -0.74 -10.95
CA GLY A 31 10.61 -1.87 -11.71
C GLY A 31 10.89 -1.52 -13.15
N THR A 32 11.53 -2.45 -13.83
CA THR A 32 11.85 -2.36 -15.24
C THR A 32 11.30 -3.57 -15.99
N VAL A 33 10.96 -3.35 -17.25
CA VAL A 33 10.47 -4.38 -18.18
C VAL A 33 11.38 -4.35 -19.40
N SER A 34 12.01 -5.49 -19.67
CA SER A 34 12.97 -5.65 -20.77
C SER A 34 12.28 -5.90 -22.12
N ASN A 35 11.07 -6.45 -22.12
CA ASN A 35 10.32 -6.69 -23.34
C ASN A 35 9.61 -5.39 -23.81
N PRO A 36 10.00 -4.81 -24.96
CA PRO A 36 9.43 -3.56 -25.45
C PRO A 36 7.98 -3.67 -25.92
N GLU A 37 7.45 -4.88 -26.13
CA GLU A 37 6.05 -5.10 -26.52
C GLU A 37 5.08 -4.86 -25.36
N ILE A 38 5.56 -5.00 -24.11
CA ILE A 38 4.76 -4.80 -22.92
C ILE A 38 4.68 -3.30 -22.62
N LYS A 39 3.52 -2.69 -22.91
CA LYS A 39 3.28 -1.25 -22.70
C LYS A 39 2.60 -0.93 -21.38
N SER A 40 2.01 -1.91 -20.74
CA SER A 40 1.30 -1.73 -19.47
C SER A 40 1.32 -2.99 -18.63
N LEU A 41 1.21 -2.80 -17.32
CA LEU A 41 1.00 -3.84 -16.32
C LEU A 41 -0.31 -3.55 -15.58
N TYR A 42 -0.84 -4.58 -14.93
CA TYR A 42 -1.98 -4.50 -14.05
C TYR A 42 -1.52 -4.83 -12.64
N PHE A 43 -1.66 -3.87 -11.73
CA PHE A 43 -1.42 -4.02 -10.31
C PHE A 43 -2.76 -4.29 -9.63
N THR A 44 -2.88 -5.44 -9.01
CA THR A 44 -4.14 -5.90 -8.41
C THR A 44 -3.98 -6.05 -6.92
N GLU A 45 -4.75 -5.28 -6.17
CA GLU A 45 -4.92 -5.44 -4.72
C GLU A 45 -6.16 -6.32 -4.50
N SER A 46 -5.98 -7.47 -3.83
CA SER A 46 -7.08 -8.38 -3.51
C SER A 46 -7.30 -8.44 -2.01
N SER A 47 -8.38 -9.08 -1.56
CA SER A 47 -8.61 -9.31 -0.13
C SER A 47 -8.27 -10.75 0.23
N PHE A 48 -7.78 -10.97 1.45
CA PHE A 48 -7.69 -12.31 2.02
C PHE A 48 -9.07 -12.94 2.26
N PHE A 49 -10.12 -12.11 2.32
CA PHE A 49 -11.49 -12.54 2.54
C PHE A 49 -12.26 -12.59 1.21
N ASN A 50 -12.98 -13.69 0.97
CA ASN A 50 -13.48 -14.10 -0.34
C ASN A 50 -14.58 -13.23 -0.98
N ASN A 51 -14.98 -12.10 -0.39
CA ASN A 51 -16.14 -11.33 -0.84
C ASN A 51 -15.85 -9.89 -1.28
N VAL A 52 -14.59 -9.45 -1.30
CA VAL A 52 -14.23 -8.11 -1.79
C VAL A 52 -13.72 -8.21 -3.22
N LYS A 53 -14.34 -7.45 -4.14
CA LYS A 53 -13.87 -7.37 -5.52
C LYS A 53 -12.45 -6.79 -5.53
N PRO A 54 -11.48 -7.43 -6.21
CA PRO A 54 -10.12 -6.91 -6.27
C PRO A 54 -10.09 -5.54 -6.95
N LYS A 55 -9.24 -4.66 -6.42
CA LYS A 55 -8.97 -3.34 -6.96
C LYS A 55 -7.82 -3.46 -7.95
N VAL A 56 -8.09 -3.11 -9.20
CA VAL A 56 -7.12 -3.25 -10.30
C VAL A 56 -6.71 -1.85 -10.78
N GLN A 57 -5.40 -1.60 -10.82
CA GLN A 57 -4.79 -0.40 -11.35
C GLN A 57 -3.98 -0.76 -12.60
N LYS A 58 -4.28 -0.10 -13.73
CA LYS A 58 -3.42 -0.18 -14.92
C LYS A 58 -2.24 0.77 -14.75
N VAL A 59 -1.04 0.25 -14.94
CA VAL A 59 0.24 0.96 -14.80
C VAL A 59 0.89 1.02 -16.17
N ASN A 60 1.15 2.21 -16.68
CA ASN A 60 1.84 2.37 -17.96
C ASN A 60 3.35 2.18 -17.76
N ILE A 61 3.98 1.54 -18.74
CA ILE A 61 5.44 1.43 -18.81
C ILE A 61 5.93 2.56 -19.71
N LEU A 62 6.86 3.37 -19.19
CA LEU A 62 7.52 4.44 -19.92
C LEU A 62 9.01 4.14 -19.95
N ASP A 63 9.59 4.08 -21.15
CA ASP A 63 11.01 3.75 -21.37
C ASP A 63 11.46 2.45 -20.68
N GLY A 64 10.59 1.44 -20.69
CA GLY A 64 10.85 0.17 -20.02
C GLY A 64 10.83 0.25 -18.49
N LYS A 65 10.31 1.34 -17.90
CA LYS A 65 10.22 1.53 -16.45
C LYS A 65 8.78 1.77 -16.00
N PHE A 66 8.47 1.34 -14.78
CA PHE A 66 7.20 1.63 -14.14
C PHE A 66 7.39 2.03 -12.68
N ASN A 67 6.44 2.80 -12.16
CA ASN A 67 6.38 3.21 -10.76
C ASN A 67 4.93 3.10 -10.29
N ILE A 68 4.71 2.41 -9.18
CA ILE A 68 3.41 2.24 -8.52
C ILE A 68 3.55 2.84 -7.13
N LYS A 69 2.63 3.74 -6.78
CA LYS A 69 2.58 4.36 -5.47
C LYS A 69 1.16 4.26 -4.93
N GLY A 70 1.06 4.09 -3.62
CA GLY A 70 -0.21 4.07 -2.95
C GLY A 70 -0.03 3.85 -1.46
N ASP A 71 -1.15 3.62 -0.80
CA ASP A 71 -1.24 3.37 0.62
C ASP A 71 -2.10 2.13 0.85
N PHE A 72 -1.64 1.25 1.74
CA PHE A 72 -2.46 0.13 2.20
C PHE A 72 -3.22 0.56 3.45
N ASN A 73 -4.56 0.49 3.41
CA ASN A 73 -5.40 0.73 4.58
C ASN A 73 -5.44 -0.50 5.51
N GLU A 74 -5.19 -1.68 4.96
CA GLU A 74 -5.14 -2.97 5.66
C GLU A 74 -4.13 -3.90 4.96
N PRO A 75 -3.61 -4.95 5.63
CA PRO A 75 -2.77 -5.94 4.97
C PRO A 75 -3.55 -6.67 3.87
N VAL A 76 -3.08 -6.58 2.62
CA VAL A 76 -3.72 -7.18 1.45
C VAL A 76 -2.71 -7.93 0.58
N PRO A 77 -3.09 -9.06 -0.04
CA PRO A 77 -2.29 -9.66 -1.10
C PRO A 77 -2.30 -8.77 -2.35
N VAL A 78 -1.14 -8.62 -2.97
CA VAL A 78 -0.97 -7.84 -4.20
C VAL A 78 -0.33 -8.67 -5.30
N PHE A 79 -0.80 -8.46 -6.53
CA PHE A 79 -0.35 -9.18 -7.72
C PHE A 79 0.02 -8.19 -8.81
N LEU A 80 1.11 -8.47 -9.53
CA LEU A 80 1.52 -7.73 -10.71
C LEU A 80 1.43 -8.66 -11.92
N SER A 81 0.66 -8.27 -12.93
CA SER A 81 0.36 -9.08 -14.10
C SER A 81 0.46 -8.25 -15.39
N ILE A 82 0.70 -8.93 -16.52
CA ILE A 82 0.64 -8.31 -17.86
C ILE A 82 -0.82 -8.25 -18.34
N ASP A 83 -1.64 -9.21 -17.90
CA ASP A 83 -3.08 -9.28 -18.17
C ASP A 83 -3.90 -8.72 -17.02
N GLN A 84 -5.07 -8.15 -17.35
CA GLN A 84 -6.00 -7.61 -16.36
C GLN A 84 -6.57 -8.69 -15.42
N ASP A 85 -6.78 -9.90 -15.94
CA ASP A 85 -7.23 -11.02 -15.13
C ASP A 85 -6.01 -11.81 -14.63
N PHE A 86 -5.60 -11.51 -13.40
CA PHE A 86 -4.48 -12.20 -12.75
C PHE A 86 -4.76 -13.69 -12.49
N LYS A 87 -6.03 -14.13 -12.54
CA LYS A 87 -6.42 -15.55 -12.37
C LYS A 87 -6.39 -16.31 -13.68
N LYS A 88 -6.16 -15.63 -14.80
CA LYS A 88 -6.09 -16.28 -16.10
C LYS A 88 -4.83 -17.14 -16.16
N ASP A 89 -5.05 -18.44 -16.16
CA ASP A 89 -3.97 -19.42 -16.23
C ASP A 89 -3.26 -19.31 -17.59
N PRO A 90 -1.95 -19.00 -17.65
CA PRO A 90 -1.23 -18.91 -18.92
C PRO A 90 -1.23 -20.24 -19.69
N ALA A 91 -1.49 -21.37 -19.02
CA ALA A 91 -1.60 -22.69 -19.67
C ALA A 91 -2.92 -22.91 -20.44
N SER A 92 -3.94 -22.05 -20.26
CA SER A 92 -5.25 -22.21 -20.91
C SER A 92 -5.30 -21.66 -22.35
N THR A 93 -4.20 -21.12 -22.87
CA THR A 93 -4.12 -20.63 -24.25
C THR A 93 -3.24 -21.57 -25.07
N LYS A 94 -3.84 -22.65 -25.58
CA LYS A 94 -3.28 -23.49 -26.64
C LYS A 94 -4.33 -23.72 -27.71
#